data_AF-A0A2R6DB66-F1
#
_entry.id   AF-A0A2R6DB66-F1
#
_cell.length_a   1.000
_cell.length_b   1.000
_cell.length_c   1.000
_cell.angle_alpha   90.00
_cell.angle_beta   90.00
_cell.angle_gamma   90.00
#
_symmetry.space_group_name_H-M   'P 1'
#
loop_
_entity.id
_entity.type
_entity.pdbx_description
1 polymer ?
#
loop_
_entity_poly.entity_id
_entity_poly.type
_entity_poly.pdbx_seq_one_letter_code
_entity_poly.pdbx_strand_id
1 'polypeptide(L)'
;REYDRSPQEWFDDLAEIERRALERDVDTGFDAICLAEAGLDRSGLLGQLHDERLDPSSFVPAPGQGAIAVTALDGEIAELIYDAIDHPPSRVETTVERTILAELGGGCVAPVGIHASLRGDVVSTTVRVLSRDGEREVRESRDLPVERHAEAAVSFAADLAERGAADLIQDARREEPDDAKREEPDDGNCGE
;
A
#
# COMPACT_ATOMS: atom_id res chain seq x y z
N ARG A 1 8.22 -21.67 17.20
CA ARG A 1 7.93 -20.99 18.49
C ARG A 1 6.55 -21.48 18.92
N GLU A 2 6.39 -21.82 20.20
CA GLU A 2 5.08 -22.21 20.76
C GLU A 2 4.32 -20.91 21.07
N TYR A 3 3.12 -20.76 20.53
CA TYR A 3 2.32 -19.55 20.68
C TYR A 3 1.48 -19.65 21.98
N ASP A 4 1.40 -18.57 22.76
CA ASP A 4 0.70 -18.57 24.06
C ASP A 4 -0.84 -18.75 23.94
N ARG A 5 -1.40 -18.57 22.73
CA ARG A 5 -2.81 -18.79 22.41
C ARG A 5 -3.00 -19.09 20.92
N SER A 6 -4.09 -19.78 20.57
CA SER A 6 -4.46 -20.05 19.18
C SER A 6 -5.17 -18.86 18.51
N PRO A 7 -5.19 -18.78 17.16
CA PRO A 7 -5.92 -17.74 16.45
C PRO A 7 -7.43 -17.72 16.75
N GLN A 8 -8.03 -18.90 17.00
CA GLN A 8 -9.45 -19.00 17.35
C GLN A 8 -9.73 -18.40 18.73
N GLU A 9 -8.89 -18.72 19.73
CA GLU A 9 -9.00 -18.15 21.07
C GLU A 9 -8.82 -16.63 21.06
N TRP A 10 -7.89 -16.10 20.24
CA TRP A 10 -7.79 -14.66 20.03
C TRP A 10 -9.07 -14.05 19.46
N PHE A 11 -9.63 -14.66 18.42
CA PHE A 11 -10.81 -14.13 17.75
C PHE A 11 -12.03 -14.11 18.68
N ASP A 12 -12.19 -15.14 19.51
CA ASP A 12 -13.30 -15.25 20.46
C ASP A 12 -13.22 -14.22 21.60
N ASP A 13 -12.02 -13.75 21.95
CA ASP A 13 -11.78 -12.71 22.97
C ASP A 13 -12.11 -11.28 22.50
N LEU A 14 -12.27 -11.06 21.19
CA LEU A 14 -12.53 -9.74 20.61
C LEU A 14 -13.93 -9.22 20.98
N ALA A 15 -14.07 -7.90 21.09
CA ALA A 15 -15.36 -7.26 21.26
C ALA A 15 -16.29 -7.59 20.07
N GLU A 16 -17.60 -7.57 20.29
CA GLU A 16 -18.58 -7.93 19.23
C GLU A 16 -18.41 -7.11 17.95
N ILE A 17 -18.09 -5.82 18.07
CA ILE A 17 -17.84 -4.94 16.92
C ILE A 17 -16.59 -5.34 16.13
N GLU A 18 -15.54 -5.79 16.81
CA GLU A 18 -14.28 -6.21 16.22
C GLU A 18 -14.45 -7.55 15.51
N ARG A 19 -15.15 -8.51 16.16
CA ARG A 19 -15.51 -9.79 15.53
C ARG A 19 -16.30 -9.58 14.25
N ARG A 20 -17.37 -8.79 14.27
CA ARG A 20 -18.17 -8.50 13.06
C ARG A 20 -17.37 -7.81 11.95
N ALA A 21 -16.36 -7.01 12.29
CA ALA A 21 -15.51 -6.36 11.29
C ALA A 21 -14.53 -7.34 10.61
N LEU A 22 -14.18 -8.44 11.30
CA LEU A 22 -13.21 -9.43 10.86
C LEU A 22 -13.86 -10.74 10.39
N GLU A 23 -15.11 -10.97 10.73
CA GLU A 23 -15.90 -12.15 10.35
C GLU A 23 -16.20 -12.09 8.85
N ARG A 24 -15.41 -12.83 8.08
CA ARG A 24 -15.63 -13.04 6.65
C ARG A 24 -15.44 -14.51 6.35
N ASP A 25 -16.53 -15.17 5.95
CA ASP A 25 -16.46 -16.51 5.40
C ASP A 25 -15.62 -16.48 4.12
N VAL A 26 -14.56 -17.28 4.11
CA VAL A 26 -13.68 -17.42 2.97
C VAL A 26 -14.10 -18.69 2.24
N ASP A 27 -14.83 -18.55 1.14
CA ASP A 27 -15.31 -19.69 0.33
C ASP A 27 -14.16 -20.50 -0.28
N THR A 28 -12.96 -19.92 -0.35
CA THR A 28 -11.77 -20.52 -0.96
C THR A 28 -10.67 -20.69 0.08
N GLY A 29 -10.16 -21.92 0.23
CA GLY A 29 -8.95 -22.17 1.02
C GLY A 29 -7.71 -21.59 0.33
N PHE A 30 -6.86 -20.91 1.08
CA PHE A 30 -5.57 -20.40 0.63
C PHE A 30 -4.44 -21.13 1.34
N ASP A 31 -3.34 -21.43 0.65
CA ASP A 31 -2.14 -22.00 1.28
C ASP A 31 -1.40 -20.93 2.12
N ALA A 32 -1.44 -19.68 1.67
CA ALA A 32 -0.86 -18.53 2.36
C ALA A 32 -1.55 -17.22 1.90
N ILE A 33 -1.42 -16.18 2.72
CA ILE A 33 -1.87 -14.81 2.41
C ILE A 33 -0.75 -13.82 2.70
N CYS A 34 -0.73 -12.70 1.97
CA CYS A 34 0.19 -11.59 2.22
C CYS A 34 -0.57 -10.45 2.90
N LEU A 35 -0.09 -10.02 4.07
CA LEU A 35 -0.71 -8.96 4.86
C LEU A 35 0.32 -7.89 5.21
N ALA A 36 -0.14 -6.66 5.38
CA ALA A 36 0.70 -5.59 5.90
C ALA A 36 0.98 -5.84 7.40
N GLU A 37 2.26 -5.89 7.76
CA GLU A 37 2.71 -6.09 9.14
C GLU A 37 2.13 -5.06 10.12
N ALA A 38 2.04 -3.80 9.71
CA ALA A 38 1.45 -2.74 10.54
C ALA A 38 -0.03 -3.04 10.91
N GLY A 39 -0.76 -3.75 10.05
CA GLY A 39 -2.12 -4.20 10.35
C GLY A 39 -2.14 -5.33 11.39
N LEU A 40 -1.24 -6.30 11.26
CA LEU A 40 -1.07 -7.38 12.23
C LEU A 40 -0.67 -6.85 13.62
N ASP A 41 0.27 -5.90 13.66
CA ASP A 41 0.73 -5.27 14.90
C ASP A 41 -0.39 -4.52 15.62
N ARG A 42 -1.11 -3.65 14.89
CA ARG A 42 -2.25 -2.90 15.44
C ARG A 42 -3.40 -3.78 15.91
N SER A 43 -3.55 -4.96 15.31
CA SER A 43 -4.58 -5.94 15.69
C SER A 43 -4.11 -6.86 16.82
N GLY A 44 -2.87 -6.71 17.30
CA GLY A 44 -2.28 -7.57 18.33
C GLY A 44 -2.03 -9.00 17.86
N LEU A 45 -1.94 -9.24 16.56
CA LEU A 45 -1.70 -10.55 15.94
C LEU A 45 -0.23 -10.80 15.60
N LEU A 46 0.59 -9.75 15.59
CA LEU A 46 2.00 -9.88 15.28
C LEU A 46 2.68 -10.83 16.27
N GLY A 47 3.36 -11.86 15.74
CA GLY A 47 4.01 -12.89 16.54
C GLY A 47 3.09 -13.98 17.11
N GLN A 48 1.77 -13.93 16.85
CA GLN A 48 0.81 -14.99 17.20
C GLN A 48 0.54 -15.96 16.05
N LEU A 49 0.95 -15.57 14.85
CA LEU A 49 0.77 -16.34 13.62
C LEU A 49 2.13 -16.86 13.16
N HIS A 50 2.12 -17.93 12.36
CA HIS A 50 3.30 -18.35 11.62
C HIS A 50 3.45 -17.47 10.38
N ASP A 51 4.37 -16.53 10.43
CA ASP A 51 4.63 -15.57 9.36
C ASP A 51 6.10 -15.54 8.92
N GLU A 52 6.33 -15.01 7.72
CA GLU A 52 7.65 -14.65 7.21
C GLU A 52 7.62 -13.18 6.78
N ARG A 53 8.52 -12.37 7.34
CA ARG A 53 8.66 -10.97 6.96
C ARG A 53 9.36 -10.86 5.61
N LEU A 54 8.72 -10.18 4.66
CA LEU A 54 9.29 -9.89 3.35
C LEU A 54 10.23 -8.69 3.44
N ASP A 55 11.44 -8.83 2.90
CA ASP A 55 12.45 -7.77 2.93
C ASP A 55 12.01 -6.58 2.05
N PRO A 56 11.92 -5.34 2.58
CA PRO A 56 11.48 -4.18 1.80
C PRO A 56 12.36 -3.84 0.60
N SER A 57 13.61 -4.29 0.60
CA SER A 57 14.54 -4.14 -0.53
C SER A 57 14.30 -5.14 -1.63
N SER A 58 13.54 -6.22 -1.43
CA SER A 58 13.15 -7.15 -2.50
C SER A 58 11.65 -7.03 -2.81
N PHE A 59 10.82 -7.03 -1.78
CA PHE A 59 9.38 -6.83 -1.81
C PHE A 59 9.04 -5.39 -1.41
N VAL A 60 9.13 -4.47 -2.37
CA VAL A 60 8.95 -3.03 -2.13
C VAL A 60 7.51 -2.75 -1.68
N PRO A 61 7.29 -2.21 -0.47
CA PRO A 61 5.96 -1.92 0.06
C PRO A 61 5.14 -0.96 -0.80
N ALA A 62 3.83 -1.00 -0.60
CA ALA A 62 2.94 0.02 -1.13
C ALA A 62 3.29 1.41 -0.56
N PRO A 63 3.18 2.49 -1.34
CA PRO A 63 3.47 3.86 -0.87
C PRO A 63 2.62 4.22 0.36
N GLY A 64 3.26 4.67 1.45
CA GLY A 64 2.63 5.02 2.70
C GLY A 64 2.16 3.84 3.54
N GLN A 65 2.57 2.59 3.23
CA GLN A 65 2.17 1.43 4.01
C GLN A 65 2.60 1.58 5.48
N GLY A 66 1.62 1.54 6.38
CA GLY A 66 1.84 1.72 7.82
C GLY A 66 1.77 3.17 8.29
N ALA A 67 1.76 4.16 7.41
CA ALA A 67 1.47 5.55 7.80
C ALA A 67 -0.03 5.75 8.10
N ILE A 68 -0.35 6.72 8.96
CA ILE A 68 -1.73 7.17 9.22
C ILE A 68 -1.81 8.63 8.79
N ALA A 69 -2.74 8.92 7.86
CA ALA A 69 -3.05 10.28 7.47
C ALA A 69 -4.28 10.78 8.24
N VAL A 70 -4.16 11.92 8.92
CA VAL A 70 -5.28 12.61 9.54
C VAL A 70 -5.58 13.85 8.71
N THR A 71 -6.84 14.02 8.33
CA THR A 71 -7.29 15.14 7.51
C THR A 71 -8.27 16.01 8.28
N ALA A 72 -8.12 17.32 8.14
CA ALA A 72 -9.00 18.33 8.72
C ALA A 72 -9.15 19.49 7.72
N LEU A 73 -10.20 20.30 7.90
CA LEU A 73 -10.28 21.58 7.19
C LEU A 73 -9.23 22.55 7.76
N ASP A 74 -8.69 23.41 6.91
CA ASP A 74 -7.71 24.42 7.30
C ASP A 74 -8.25 25.31 8.44
N GLY A 75 -7.35 25.67 9.36
CA GLY A 75 -7.66 26.53 10.50
C GLY A 75 -7.05 26.01 11.81
N GLU A 76 -7.50 26.58 12.92
CA GLU A 76 -6.93 26.33 14.25
C GLU A 76 -6.91 24.84 14.63
N ILE A 77 -7.95 24.08 14.26
CA ILE A 77 -8.03 22.65 14.56
C ILE A 77 -6.94 21.87 13.81
N ALA A 78 -6.68 22.20 12.54
CA ALA A 78 -5.65 21.52 11.76
C ALA A 78 -4.26 21.76 12.34
N GLU A 79 -3.95 22.99 12.74
CA GLU A 79 -2.68 23.35 13.40
C GLU A 79 -2.53 22.61 14.75
N LEU A 80 -3.59 22.58 15.57
CA LEU A 80 -3.58 21.86 16.84
C LEU A 80 -3.35 20.35 16.67
N ILE A 81 -3.97 19.75 15.65
CA ILE A 81 -3.75 18.32 15.33
C ILE A 81 -2.31 18.12 14.88
N TYR A 82 -1.82 18.94 13.94
CA TYR A 82 -0.46 18.87 13.41
C TYR A 82 0.57 18.92 14.55
N ASP A 83 0.49 19.92 15.43
CA ASP A 83 1.42 20.08 16.54
C ASP A 83 1.39 18.90 17.53
N ALA A 84 0.25 18.21 17.65
CA ALA A 84 0.06 17.15 18.62
C ALA A 84 0.55 15.77 18.15
N ILE A 85 0.39 15.44 16.86
CA ILE A 85 0.57 14.06 16.37
C ILE A 85 1.56 13.91 15.23
N ASP A 86 2.06 15.02 14.67
CA ASP A 86 2.98 14.94 13.56
C ASP A 86 4.31 14.28 13.94
N HIS A 87 4.82 13.46 13.02
CA HIS A 87 6.15 12.88 13.11
C HIS A 87 6.96 13.27 11.87
N PRO A 88 7.89 14.24 11.98
CA PRO A 88 8.58 14.81 10.82
C PRO A 88 9.31 13.78 9.94
N PRO A 89 10.02 12.76 10.49
CA PRO A 89 10.64 11.72 9.66
C PRO A 89 9.63 10.97 8.78
N SER A 90 8.53 10.50 9.37
CA SER A 90 7.51 9.76 8.63
C SER A 90 6.80 10.64 7.62
N ARG A 91 6.60 11.93 7.91
CA ARG A 91 6.06 12.88 6.94
C ARG A 91 6.99 13.01 5.73
N VAL A 92 8.29 13.21 5.94
CA VAL A 92 9.27 13.32 4.83
C VAL A 92 9.28 12.06 3.96
N GLU A 93 9.35 10.89 4.57
CA GLU A 93 9.31 9.60 3.87
C GLU A 93 8.02 9.45 3.05
N THR A 94 6.87 9.68 3.69
CA THR A 94 5.56 9.57 3.03
C THR A 94 5.38 10.63 1.94
N THR A 95 5.92 11.83 2.10
CA THR A 95 5.90 12.88 1.07
C THR A 95 6.65 12.41 -0.17
N VAL A 96 7.87 11.86 -0.02
CA VAL A 96 8.63 11.32 -1.16
C VAL A 96 7.84 10.22 -1.87
N GLU A 97 7.35 9.24 -1.12
CA GLU A 97 6.60 8.10 -1.69
C GLU A 97 5.36 8.55 -2.46
N ARG A 98 4.57 9.46 -1.87
CA ARG A 98 3.33 9.96 -2.47
C ARG A 98 3.59 10.89 -3.66
N THR A 99 4.64 11.70 -3.61
CA THR A 99 5.05 12.55 -4.74
C THR A 99 5.40 11.68 -5.95
N ILE A 100 6.25 10.65 -5.77
CA ILE A 100 6.61 9.75 -6.88
C ILE A 100 5.37 9.03 -7.42
N LEU A 101 4.50 8.52 -6.54
CA LEU A 101 3.26 7.87 -6.95
C LEU A 101 2.38 8.80 -7.80
N ALA A 102 2.21 10.05 -7.36
CA ALA A 102 1.37 11.02 -8.05
C ALA A 102 1.94 11.42 -9.42
N GLU A 103 3.25 11.66 -9.50
CA GLU A 103 3.93 12.04 -10.75
C GLU A 103 3.94 10.91 -11.78
N LEU A 104 4.08 9.66 -11.34
CA LEU A 104 3.93 8.48 -12.22
C LEU A 104 2.47 8.21 -12.61
N GLY A 105 1.54 9.03 -12.11
CA GLY A 105 0.11 8.87 -12.33
C GLY A 105 -0.44 7.59 -11.72
N GLY A 106 0.18 7.02 -10.68
CA GLY A 106 -0.28 5.81 -10.00
C GLY A 106 -1.52 6.04 -9.11
N GLY A 107 -2.24 4.97 -8.82
CA GLY A 107 -3.40 4.96 -7.92
C GLY A 107 -3.40 3.68 -7.07
N CYS A 108 -4.41 3.47 -6.22
CA CYS A 108 -4.41 2.39 -5.22
C CYS A 108 -4.27 0.96 -5.79
N VAL A 109 -4.57 0.75 -7.08
CA VAL A 109 -4.54 -0.57 -7.73
C VAL A 109 -3.35 -0.71 -8.70
N ALA A 110 -2.50 0.32 -8.82
CA ALA A 110 -1.33 0.23 -9.69
C ALA A 110 -0.31 -0.78 -9.11
N PRO A 111 0.34 -1.62 -9.94
CA PRO A 111 1.38 -2.56 -9.52
C PRO A 111 2.70 -1.84 -9.23
N VAL A 112 2.69 -0.97 -8.21
CA VAL A 112 3.78 -0.07 -7.84
C VAL A 112 4.09 -0.18 -6.35
N GLY A 113 5.38 -0.34 -6.05
CA GLY A 113 5.94 -0.23 -4.71
C GLY A 113 6.90 0.96 -4.65
N ILE A 114 6.78 1.78 -3.61
CA ILE A 114 7.67 2.91 -3.36
C ILE A 114 7.93 2.95 -1.87
N HIS A 115 9.20 2.87 -1.49
CA HIS A 115 9.62 2.88 -0.10
C HIS A 115 10.74 3.88 0.11
N ALA A 116 10.50 4.84 1.00
CA ALA A 116 11.43 5.86 1.40
C ALA A 116 11.84 5.67 2.86
N SER A 117 13.13 5.88 3.16
CA SER A 117 13.67 5.81 4.52
C SER A 117 14.63 6.97 4.76
N LEU A 118 14.31 7.81 5.75
CA LEU A 118 15.16 8.92 6.15
C LEU A 118 16.40 8.40 6.89
N ARG A 119 17.59 8.77 6.38
CA ARG A 119 18.90 8.37 6.92
C ARG A 119 19.84 9.58 6.98
N GLY A 120 19.79 10.29 8.11
CA GLY A 120 20.56 11.53 8.27
C GLY A 120 20.07 12.59 7.28
N ASP A 121 20.93 13.00 6.36
CA ASP A 121 20.67 14.10 5.42
C ASP A 121 20.05 13.65 4.08
N VAL A 122 19.77 12.34 3.94
CA VAL A 122 19.18 11.77 2.73
C VAL A 122 17.97 10.91 3.01
N VAL A 123 17.07 10.84 2.03
CA VAL A 123 15.93 9.93 1.99
C VAL A 123 16.24 8.84 0.97
N SER A 124 16.62 7.66 1.47
CA SER A 124 16.92 6.50 0.63
C SER A 124 15.63 5.93 0.09
N THR A 125 15.45 5.98 -1.23
CA THR A 125 14.17 5.71 -1.88
C THR A 125 14.32 4.60 -2.90
N THR A 126 13.51 3.55 -2.78
CA THR A 126 13.43 2.44 -3.75
C THR A 126 12.06 2.46 -4.41
N VAL A 127 12.06 2.40 -5.74
CA VAL A 127 10.83 2.31 -6.56
C VAL A 127 10.87 1.04 -7.38
N ARG A 128 9.73 0.34 -7.43
CA ARG A 128 9.49 -0.80 -8.31
C ARG A 128 8.12 -0.67 -8.95
N VAL A 129 8.08 -0.72 -10.28
CA VAL A 129 6.85 -0.75 -11.08
C VAL A 129 6.87 -2.03 -11.91
N LEU A 130 5.78 -2.78 -11.89
CA LEU A 130 5.64 -4.06 -12.59
C LEU A 130 4.54 -3.97 -13.66
N SER A 131 4.63 -4.80 -14.70
CA SER A 131 3.43 -5.16 -15.46
C SER A 131 2.52 -6.05 -14.61
N ARG A 132 1.24 -6.18 -15.01
CA ARG A 132 0.26 -7.02 -14.29
C ARG A 132 0.64 -8.49 -14.20
N ASP A 133 1.24 -9.02 -15.26
CA ASP A 133 1.77 -10.38 -15.32
C ASP A 133 3.10 -10.54 -14.55
N GLY A 134 3.72 -9.44 -14.11
CA GLY A 134 5.01 -9.42 -13.44
C GLY A 134 6.22 -9.69 -14.34
N GLU A 135 6.05 -9.79 -15.66
CA GLU A 135 7.13 -10.12 -16.59
C GLU A 135 8.03 -8.94 -16.94
N ARG A 136 7.48 -7.71 -16.91
CA ARG A 136 8.21 -6.46 -17.15
C ARG A 136 8.32 -5.68 -15.85
N GLU A 137 9.47 -5.06 -15.62
CA GLU A 137 9.65 -4.18 -14.47
C GLU A 137 10.53 -2.96 -14.76
N VAL A 138 10.23 -1.87 -14.06
CA VAL A 138 11.14 -0.75 -13.85
C VAL A 138 11.47 -0.69 -12.37
N ARG A 139 12.77 -0.84 -12.05
CA ARG A 139 13.28 -0.76 -10.68
C ARG A 139 14.44 0.22 -10.60
N GLU A 140 14.42 1.07 -9.58
CA GLU A 140 15.53 1.99 -9.27
C GLU A 140 15.61 2.29 -7.78
N SER A 141 16.77 2.72 -7.32
CA SER A 141 16.94 3.29 -5.99
C SER A 141 17.80 4.54 -6.05
N ARG A 142 17.44 5.54 -5.25
CA ARG A 142 18.09 6.85 -5.23
C ARG A 142 18.05 7.45 -3.83
N ASP A 143 19.16 8.03 -3.41
CA ASP A 143 19.20 8.86 -2.21
C ASP A 143 18.82 10.29 -2.59
N LEU A 144 17.72 10.79 -2.01
CA LEU A 144 17.22 12.14 -2.25
C LEU A 144 17.67 13.08 -1.12
N PRO A 145 18.12 14.30 -1.39
CA PRO A 145 18.51 15.24 -0.33
C PRO A 145 17.29 15.61 0.53
N VAL A 146 17.40 15.49 1.86
CA VAL A 146 16.27 15.75 2.78
C VAL A 146 15.72 17.17 2.66
N GLU A 147 16.58 18.17 2.44
CA GLU A 147 16.16 19.58 2.35
C GLU A 147 15.28 19.88 1.13
N ARG A 148 15.44 19.10 0.04
CA ARG A 148 14.71 19.28 -1.23
C ARG A 148 13.99 17.99 -1.64
N HIS A 149 13.61 17.17 -0.68
CA HIS A 149 13.10 15.81 -0.91
C HIS A 149 11.91 15.79 -1.87
N ALA A 150 10.98 16.75 -1.76
CA ALA A 150 9.82 16.83 -2.64
C ALA A 150 10.21 17.14 -4.10
N GLU A 151 11.08 18.13 -4.34
CA GLU A 151 11.57 18.45 -5.69
C GLU A 151 12.40 17.31 -6.28
N ALA A 152 13.25 16.70 -5.46
CA ALA A 152 14.07 15.55 -5.85
C ALA A 152 13.20 14.31 -6.19
N ALA A 153 12.08 14.12 -5.48
CA ALA A 153 11.11 13.08 -5.76
C ALA A 153 10.41 13.30 -7.12
N VAL A 154 10.04 14.54 -7.46
CA VAL A 154 9.51 14.87 -8.80
C VAL A 154 10.51 14.54 -9.89
N SER A 155 11.76 14.99 -9.74
CA SER A 155 12.82 14.67 -10.71
C SER A 155 13.05 13.17 -10.84
N PHE A 156 13.01 12.43 -9.73
CA PHE A 156 13.18 10.98 -9.75
C PHE A 156 12.02 10.28 -10.47
N ALA A 157 10.78 10.74 -10.25
CA ALA A 157 9.62 10.23 -10.97
C ALA A 157 9.70 10.48 -12.48
N ALA A 158 10.19 11.66 -12.90
CA ALA A 158 10.41 11.97 -14.31
C ALA A 158 11.40 10.98 -14.97
N ASP A 159 12.55 10.73 -14.32
CA ASP A 159 13.53 9.76 -14.82
C ASP A 159 12.95 8.34 -14.92
N LEU A 160 12.13 7.93 -13.94
CA LEU A 160 11.43 6.65 -13.96
C LEU A 160 10.42 6.57 -15.10
N ALA A 161 9.69 7.66 -15.37
CA ALA A 161 8.76 7.75 -16.49
C ALA A 161 9.48 7.61 -17.84
N GLU A 162 10.63 8.25 -18.03
CA GLU A 162 11.47 8.10 -19.22
C GLU A 162 11.95 6.65 -19.42
N ARG A 163 12.07 5.88 -18.34
CA ARG A 163 12.39 4.45 -18.36
C ARG A 163 11.17 3.53 -18.59
N GLY A 164 9.98 4.10 -18.83
CA GLY A 164 8.75 3.36 -19.13
C GLY A 164 7.90 2.99 -17.90
N ALA A 165 8.20 3.54 -16.71
CA ALA A 165 7.39 3.26 -15.51
C ALA A 165 5.94 3.74 -15.66
N ALA A 166 5.75 4.92 -16.27
CA ALA A 166 4.42 5.48 -16.51
C ALA A 166 3.61 4.61 -17.50
N ASP A 167 4.28 4.06 -18.52
CA ASP A 167 3.65 3.16 -19.50
C ASP A 167 3.17 1.87 -18.82
N LEU A 168 3.99 1.27 -17.94
CA LEU A 168 3.59 0.08 -17.17
C LEU A 168 2.36 0.34 -16.30
N ILE A 169 2.30 1.51 -15.64
CA ILE A 169 1.15 1.92 -14.83
C ILE A 169 -0.09 2.12 -15.70
N GLN A 170 0.07 2.71 -16.89
CA GLN A 170 -1.05 2.96 -17.81
C GLN A 170 -1.59 1.66 -18.42
N ASP A 171 -0.71 0.76 -18.86
CA ASP A 171 -1.07 -0.58 -19.37
C ASP A 171 -1.87 -1.33 -18.30
N ALA A 172 -1.37 -1.33 -17.07
CA ALA A 172 -2.03 -1.96 -15.93
C ALA A 172 -3.39 -1.33 -15.56
N ARG A 173 -3.74 -0.14 -16.04
CA ARG A 173 -5.06 0.46 -15.84
C ARG A 173 -6.04 0.15 -16.96
N ARG A 174 -5.57 0.14 -18.21
CA ARG A 174 -6.41 -0.14 -19.39
C ARG A 174 -7.00 -1.54 -19.39
N GLU A 175 -6.33 -2.46 -18.72
CA GLU A 175 -6.78 -3.84 -18.57
C GLU A 175 -7.71 -4.03 -17.36
N GLU A 176 -8.08 -2.97 -16.60
CA GLU A 176 -9.18 -3.08 -15.64
C GLU A 176 -10.49 -3.39 -16.38
N PRO A 177 -11.26 -4.40 -15.96
CA PRO A 177 -12.49 -4.76 -16.63
C PRO A 177 -13.57 -3.73 -16.29
N ASP A 178 -13.69 -2.69 -17.12
CA ASP A 178 -14.98 -2.02 -17.38
C ASP A 178 -15.85 -2.90 -18.33
N ASP A 179 -15.31 -4.04 -18.79
CA ASP A 179 -15.94 -4.96 -19.76
C ASP A 179 -16.61 -6.20 -19.14
N ALA A 180 -16.62 -6.38 -17.82
CA ALA A 180 -17.32 -7.51 -17.17
C ALA A 180 -18.83 -7.27 -16.93
N LYS A 181 -19.39 -6.17 -17.46
CA LYS A 181 -20.83 -5.87 -17.40
C LYS A 181 -21.38 -5.57 -18.80
N ARG A 182 -21.41 -6.58 -19.67
CA ARG A 182 -22.37 -6.72 -20.79
C ARG A 182 -22.14 -8.06 -21.45
N GLU A 183 -22.88 -9.06 -20.99
CA GLU A 183 -23.47 -10.16 -21.76
C GLU A 183 -23.84 -11.28 -20.77
N GLU A 184 -24.96 -11.11 -20.07
CA GLU A 184 -25.81 -12.26 -19.78
C GLU A 184 -26.83 -12.33 -20.92
N PRO A 185 -26.95 -13.47 -21.64
CA PRO A 185 -28.10 -13.69 -22.50
C PRO A 185 -29.35 -13.83 -21.62
N ASP A 186 -30.37 -13.04 -21.96
CA ASP A 186 -31.73 -13.16 -21.42
C ASP A 186 -32.35 -14.49 -21.91
N ASP A 187 -31.99 -15.58 -21.23
CA ASP A 187 -32.63 -16.88 -21.39
C ASP A 187 -33.82 -17.00 -20.43
N GLY A 188 -34.93 -16.37 -20.83
CA GLY A 188 -36.21 -17.04 -20.96
C GLY A 188 -36.96 -17.54 -19.71
N ASN A 189 -38.25 -17.16 -19.70
CA ASN A 189 -39.42 -17.98 -19.36
C ASN A 189 -40.15 -17.65 -18.05
N CYS A 190 -41.13 -16.76 -18.13
CA CYS A 190 -42.38 -16.91 -17.40
C CYS A 190 -43.53 -16.91 -18.42
N GLY A 191 -44.02 -18.13 -18.71
CA GLY A 191 -45.24 -18.35 -19.47
C GLY A 191 -46.50 -18.00 -18.69
N GLU A 192 -47.51 -17.65 -19.49
CA GLU A 192 -48.98 -17.74 -19.33
C GLU A 192 -49.62 -17.57 -17.95
#